data_AF-A0A845S2I2-F1
#
_entry.id   AF-A0A845S2I2-F1
#
_cell.length_a   1.000
_cell.length_b   1.000
_cell.length_c   1.000
_cell.angle_alpha   90.00
_cell.angle_beta   90.00
_cell.angle_gamma   90.00
#
_symmetry.space_group_name_H-M   'P 1'
#
loop_
_entity.id
_entity.type
_entity.pdbx_description
1 polymer ?
#
loop_
_entity_poly.entity_id
_entity_poly.type
_entity_poly.pdbx_seq_one_letter_code
_entity_poly.pdbx_strand_id
1 'polypeptide(L)'
;MYIKKFLNIFLKFLFIIFISLSLFLIIDFFFGRILIDKYIDQIKDNPYYLKKQRIRHSFYHHTLAPQIDYRKTGWGPTTYRLCTNIHGFKSKCGTLGGDHYDIGFIGDSFTEGLGVRHEETFVGIIEDKKKLNVANMGVSSYSPKIYLSKIHHFIGRGMKF
;
A
#
# COMPACT_ATOMS: atom_id res chain seq x y z
N MET A 1 24.23 -43.16 35.67
CA MET A 1 23.31 -42.30 36.46
C MET A 1 23.21 -40.86 35.92
N TYR A 2 24.31 -40.23 35.52
CA TYR A 2 24.34 -38.85 35.01
C TYR A 2 23.57 -38.60 33.69
N ILE A 3 23.60 -39.54 32.74
CA ILE A 3 22.91 -39.41 31.44
C ILE A 3 21.38 -39.33 31.60
N LYS A 4 20.79 -40.17 32.47
CA LYS A 4 19.35 -40.13 32.76
C LYS A 4 18.94 -38.80 33.42
N LYS A 5 19.80 -38.26 34.30
CA LYS A 5 19.56 -36.95 34.95
C LYS A 5 19.62 -35.81 33.93
N PHE A 6 20.60 -35.82 33.02
CA PHE A 6 20.72 -34.85 31.95
C PHE A 6 19.53 -34.90 30.97
N LEU A 7 19.15 -36.10 30.52
CA LEU A 7 18.00 -36.29 29.63
C LEU A 7 16.70 -35.78 30.26
N ASN A 8 16.49 -36.04 31.55
CA ASN A 8 15.32 -35.51 32.27
C ASN A 8 15.31 -33.99 32.36
N ILE A 9 16.47 -33.33 32.51
CA ILE A 9 16.56 -31.86 32.52
C ILE A 9 16.27 -31.31 31.11
N PHE A 10 16.84 -31.94 30.07
CA PHE A 10 16.61 -31.55 28.68
C PHE A 10 15.14 -31.68 28.26
N LEU A 11 14.47 -32.78 28.63
CA LEU A 11 13.05 -32.99 28.36
C LEU A 11 12.17 -31.95 29.08
N LYS A 12 12.50 -31.57 30.32
CA LYS A 12 11.81 -30.48 31.03
C LYS A 12 11.98 -29.13 30.32
N PHE A 13 13.18 -28.85 29.82
CA PHE A 13 13.45 -27.63 29.06
C PHE A 13 12.63 -27.58 27.75
N LEU A 14 12.63 -28.67 26.98
CA LEU A 14 11.78 -28.78 25.77
C LEU A 14 10.29 -28.63 26.10
N PHE A 15 9.83 -29.21 27.21
CA PHE A 15 8.45 -29.09 27.65
C PHE A 15 8.07 -27.65 28.00
N ILE A 16 8.97 -26.90 28.66
CA ILE A 16 8.76 -25.47 28.93
C ILE A 16 8.67 -24.69 27.62
N ILE A 17 9.58 -24.91 26.66
CA ILE A 17 9.50 -24.25 25.34
C ILE A 17 8.18 -24.56 24.65
N PHE A 18 7.76 -25.83 24.66
CA PHE A 18 6.51 -26.26 24.05
C PHE A 18 5.30 -25.58 24.69
N ILE A 19 5.25 -25.51 26.02
CA ILE A 19 4.18 -24.81 26.75
C ILE A 19 4.18 -23.31 26.40
N SER A 20 5.35 -22.66 26.45
CA SER A 20 5.46 -21.23 26.15
C SER A 20 5.04 -20.91 24.71
N LEU A 21 5.47 -21.71 23.74
CA LEU A 21 5.06 -21.56 22.34
C LEU A 21 3.56 -21.80 22.16
N SER A 22 3.03 -22.84 22.79
CA SER A 22 1.59 -23.15 22.71
C SER A 22 0.76 -22.03 23.31
N LEU A 23 1.15 -21.50 24.48
CA LEU A 23 0.48 -20.36 25.12
C LEU A 23 0.57 -19.10 24.24
N PHE A 24 1.74 -18.80 23.67
CA PHE A 24 1.90 -17.68 22.75
C PHE A 24 0.96 -17.79 21.55
N LEU A 25 0.90 -18.95 20.90
CA LEU A 25 0.03 -19.18 19.74
C LEU A 25 -1.46 -19.13 20.09
N ILE A 26 -1.85 -19.63 21.27
CA ILE A 26 -3.23 -19.55 21.76
C ILE A 26 -3.62 -18.09 21.99
N ILE A 27 -2.78 -17.33 22.71
CA ILE A 27 -3.01 -15.91 22.96
C ILE A 27 -3.08 -15.15 21.63
N ASP A 28 -2.10 -15.34 20.75
CA ASP A 28 -2.08 -14.71 19.42
C ASP A 28 -3.34 -15.03 18.60
N PHE A 29 -3.77 -16.29 18.57
CA PHE A 29 -4.97 -16.70 17.85
C PHE A 29 -6.24 -16.04 18.41
N PHE A 30 -6.46 -16.09 19.73
CA PHE A 30 -7.68 -15.56 20.34
C PHE A 30 -7.69 -14.03 20.36
N PHE A 31 -6.58 -13.37 20.74
CA PHE A 31 -6.49 -11.91 20.71
C PHE A 31 -6.53 -11.38 19.29
N GLY A 32 -5.79 -12.01 18.37
CA GLY A 32 -5.81 -11.68 16.95
C GLY A 32 -7.22 -11.77 16.39
N ARG A 33 -7.94 -12.88 16.64
CA ARG A 33 -9.32 -13.05 16.19
C ARG A 33 -10.26 -11.99 16.76
N ILE A 34 -10.23 -11.72 18.07
CA ILE A 34 -11.10 -10.72 18.70
C ILE A 34 -10.86 -9.32 18.14
N LEU A 35 -9.59 -8.93 17.95
CA LEU A 35 -9.22 -7.60 17.43
C LEU A 35 -9.52 -7.48 15.92
N ILE A 36 -9.15 -8.51 15.14
CA ILE A 36 -9.32 -8.53 13.69
C ILE A 36 -10.79 -8.62 13.32
N ASP A 37 -11.58 -9.51 13.94
CA ASP A 37 -13.00 -9.65 13.61
C ASP A 37 -13.75 -8.35 13.91
N LYS A 38 -13.47 -7.71 15.06
CA LYS A 38 -14.04 -6.40 15.41
C LYS A 38 -13.64 -5.31 14.41
N TYR A 39 -12.39 -5.29 13.96
CA TYR A 39 -11.93 -4.32 12.96
C TYR A 39 -12.52 -4.59 11.57
N ILE A 40 -12.57 -5.85 11.14
CA ILE A 40 -13.11 -6.27 9.85
C ILE A 40 -14.60 -5.97 9.80
N ASP A 41 -15.37 -6.30 10.84
CA ASP A 41 -16.81 -6.02 10.88
C ASP A 41 -17.10 -4.51 10.80
N GLN A 42 -16.19 -3.65 11.30
CA GLN A 42 -16.31 -2.20 11.14
C GLN A 42 -16.06 -1.70 9.70
N ILE A 43 -15.37 -2.48 8.85
CA ILE A 43 -14.99 -2.03 7.49
C ILE A 43 -15.60 -2.87 6.36
N LYS A 44 -16.11 -4.07 6.64
CA LYS A 44 -16.52 -5.07 5.64
C LYS A 44 -17.74 -4.66 4.81
N ASP A 45 -18.72 -4.01 5.44
CA ASP A 45 -19.94 -3.53 4.76
C ASP A 45 -19.80 -2.13 4.17
N ASN A 46 -18.61 -1.54 4.27
CA ASN A 46 -18.37 -0.20 3.82
C ASN A 46 -17.96 -0.22 2.32
N PRO A 47 -18.79 0.32 1.40
CA PRO A 47 -18.53 0.31 -0.05
C PRO A 47 -17.25 1.05 -0.45
N TYR A 48 -16.65 1.83 0.46
CA TYR A 48 -15.36 2.46 0.28
C TYR A 48 -14.18 1.48 0.27
N TYR A 49 -14.29 0.32 0.94
CA TYR A 49 -13.27 -0.75 0.92
C TYR A 49 -13.53 -1.82 -0.14
N LEU A 50 -14.76 -1.91 -0.67
CA LEU A 50 -15.14 -2.89 -1.69
C LEU A 50 -14.61 -2.56 -3.09
N LYS A 51 -14.36 -1.28 -3.40
CA LYS A 51 -13.80 -0.87 -4.69
C LYS A 51 -12.28 -1.02 -4.70
N LYS A 52 -11.77 -1.88 -5.58
CA LYS A 52 -10.34 -2.21 -5.74
C LYS A 52 -9.55 -1.02 -6.30
N GLN A 53 -9.22 -0.07 -5.43
CA GLN A 53 -8.37 1.09 -5.73
C GLN A 53 -7.05 0.71 -6.39
N ARG A 54 -6.51 -0.44 -5.98
CA ARG A 54 -5.28 -1.01 -6.49
C ARG A 54 -5.60 -2.22 -7.36
N ILE A 55 -5.08 -2.21 -8.57
CA ILE A 55 -5.24 -3.29 -9.54
C ILE A 55 -3.88 -3.90 -9.87
N ARG A 56 -3.87 -5.16 -10.29
CA ARG A 56 -2.65 -5.82 -10.78
C ARG A 56 -2.28 -5.22 -12.14
N HIS A 57 -0.98 -5.04 -12.38
CA HIS A 57 -0.45 -4.64 -13.69
C HIS A 57 0.55 -5.68 -14.17
N SER A 58 0.45 -6.07 -15.44
CA SER A 58 1.28 -7.14 -16.02
C SER A 58 2.77 -6.80 -16.04
N PHE A 59 3.12 -5.52 -16.28
CA PHE A 59 4.51 -5.09 -16.47
C PHE A 59 5.23 -4.64 -15.19
N TYR A 60 4.51 -4.15 -14.19
CA TYR A 60 5.11 -3.52 -13.00
C TYR A 60 4.33 -3.87 -11.72
N HIS A 61 3.84 -5.11 -11.66
CA HIS A 61 3.15 -5.75 -10.53
C HIS A 61 1.75 -5.20 -10.23
N HIS A 62 1.61 -3.93 -9.89
CA HIS A 62 0.34 -3.33 -9.49
C HIS A 62 0.33 -1.82 -9.69
N THR A 63 -0.86 -1.20 -9.70
CA THR A 63 -1.06 0.24 -9.88
C THR A 63 -2.37 0.69 -9.26
N LEU A 64 -2.60 2.01 -9.19
CA LEU A 64 -3.94 2.54 -8.92
C LEU A 64 -4.81 2.35 -10.17
N ALA A 65 -6.08 1.98 -9.96
CA ALA A 65 -7.05 1.86 -11.05
C ALA A 65 -7.16 3.21 -11.80
N PRO A 66 -7.15 3.23 -13.14
CA PRO A 66 -7.24 4.47 -13.90
C PRO A 66 -8.64 5.09 -13.82
N GLN A 67 -8.70 6.42 -13.98
CA GLN A 67 -9.95 7.21 -14.04
C GLN A 67 -10.91 6.98 -12.85
N ILE A 68 -10.37 6.73 -11.66
CA ILE A 68 -11.19 6.66 -10.45
C ILE A 68 -11.36 8.03 -9.80
N ASP A 69 -12.52 8.23 -9.19
CA ASP A 69 -12.82 9.31 -8.25
C ASP A 69 -13.52 8.70 -7.03
N TYR A 70 -12.70 8.30 -6.05
CA TYR A 70 -13.21 7.73 -4.82
C TYR A 70 -13.24 8.80 -3.76
N ARG A 71 -14.45 9.28 -3.47
CA ARG A 71 -14.72 10.35 -2.50
C ARG A 71 -14.21 10.06 -1.09
N LYS A 72 -14.10 8.77 -0.73
CA LYS A 72 -13.60 8.35 0.58
C LYS A 72 -12.79 7.06 0.42
N THR A 73 -11.51 7.15 0.71
CA THR A 73 -10.52 6.07 0.72
C THR A 73 -9.95 5.98 2.13
N GLY A 74 -9.96 4.78 2.73
CA GLY A 74 -9.45 4.58 4.08
C GLY A 74 -7.92 4.47 4.13
N TRP A 75 -7.31 5.12 5.13
CA TRP A 75 -5.93 4.93 5.51
C TRP A 75 -5.79 5.07 7.03
N GLY A 76 -5.76 3.93 7.74
CA GLY A 76 -5.82 3.92 9.20
C GLY A 76 -7.07 4.65 9.71
N PRO A 77 -6.95 5.61 10.65
CA PRO A 77 -8.09 6.37 11.17
C PRO A 77 -8.57 7.49 10.23
N THR A 78 -7.82 7.81 9.16
CA THR A 78 -8.16 8.90 8.25
C THR A 78 -8.84 8.39 6.99
N THR A 79 -9.60 9.27 6.34
CA THR A 79 -10.13 9.03 5.01
C THR A 79 -9.90 10.22 4.11
N TYR A 80 -9.60 9.96 2.84
CA TYR A 80 -9.28 11.00 1.87
C TYR A 80 -9.93 10.71 0.52
N ARG A 81 -10.04 11.74 -0.34
CA ARG A 81 -10.49 11.56 -1.72
C ARG A 81 -9.31 11.13 -2.58
N LEU A 82 -9.45 10.01 -3.28
CA LEU A 82 -8.45 9.47 -4.20
C LEU A 82 -8.96 9.62 -5.62
N CYS A 83 -8.21 10.37 -6.42
CA CYS A 83 -8.47 10.54 -7.84
C CYS A 83 -7.25 10.16 -8.65
N THR A 84 -7.48 9.58 -9.82
CA THR A 84 -6.42 9.21 -10.75
C THR A 84 -6.75 9.60 -12.17
N ASN A 85 -5.73 9.87 -12.96
CA ASN A 85 -5.85 10.13 -14.38
C ASN A 85 -6.00 8.83 -15.22
N ILE A 86 -5.99 8.94 -16.56
CA ILE A 86 -6.12 7.80 -17.50
C ILE A 86 -5.01 6.76 -17.38
N HIS A 87 -3.85 7.12 -16.82
CA HIS A 87 -2.71 6.22 -16.63
C HIS A 87 -2.69 5.58 -15.24
N GLY A 88 -3.64 5.92 -14.37
CA GLY A 88 -3.64 5.48 -12.97
C GLY A 88 -2.61 6.21 -12.12
N PHE A 89 -2.18 7.41 -12.53
CA PHE A 89 -1.37 8.30 -11.68
C PHE A 89 -2.31 9.11 -10.80
N LYS A 90 -1.94 9.27 -9.52
CA LYS A 90 -2.72 10.12 -8.63
C LYS A 90 -2.70 11.55 -9.17
N SER A 91 -3.84 12.21 -9.17
CA SER A 91 -3.98 13.55 -9.71
C SER A 91 -5.07 14.31 -9.00
N LYS A 92 -5.14 15.62 -9.26
CA LYS A 92 -6.34 16.41 -8.98
C LYS A 92 -7.56 15.74 -9.63
N CYS A 93 -8.69 15.77 -8.94
CA CYS A 93 -9.92 15.17 -9.44
C CYS A 93 -10.41 15.89 -10.69
N GLY A 94 -10.82 15.13 -11.71
CA GLY A 94 -11.22 15.65 -13.01
C GLY A 94 -10.06 15.84 -14.00
N THR A 95 -8.81 15.66 -13.57
CA THR A 95 -7.65 15.67 -14.49
C THR A 95 -7.63 14.38 -15.30
N LEU A 96 -7.81 14.49 -16.63
CA LEU A 96 -7.74 13.34 -17.53
C LEU A 96 -6.32 12.78 -17.64
N GLY A 97 -5.30 13.63 -17.65
CA GLY A 97 -3.91 13.26 -17.94
C GLY A 97 -3.60 13.20 -19.43
N GLY A 98 -2.34 12.94 -19.78
CA GLY A 98 -1.87 12.83 -21.16
C GLY A 98 -0.47 12.22 -21.19
N ASP A 99 0.13 12.10 -22.38
CA ASP A 99 1.43 11.42 -22.55
C ASP A 99 2.64 12.37 -22.46
N HIS A 100 2.44 13.65 -22.11
CA HIS A 100 3.51 14.64 -21.96
C HIS A 100 3.37 15.31 -20.59
N TYR A 101 4.46 15.29 -19.82
CA TYR A 101 4.60 15.91 -18.52
C TYR A 101 5.89 16.73 -18.48
N ASP A 102 5.96 17.73 -17.61
CA ASP A 102 7.19 18.50 -17.37
C ASP A 102 8.11 17.81 -16.35
N ILE A 103 7.54 16.95 -15.51
CA ILE A 103 8.26 16.18 -14.49
C ILE A 103 7.48 14.94 -14.06
N GLY A 104 8.17 13.81 -13.96
CA GLY A 104 7.65 12.56 -13.40
C GLY A 104 8.17 12.32 -11.99
N PHE A 105 7.26 12.11 -11.03
CA PHE A 105 7.58 11.67 -9.67
C PHE A 105 7.28 10.19 -9.51
N ILE A 106 8.31 9.39 -9.23
CA ILE A 106 8.19 7.94 -8.96
C ILE A 106 8.57 7.66 -7.51
N GLY A 107 7.89 6.70 -6.89
CA GLY A 107 8.16 6.31 -5.51
C GLY A 107 7.08 5.41 -4.94
N ASP A 108 7.08 5.27 -3.61
CA ASP A 108 6.16 4.43 -2.87
C ASP A 108 4.98 5.23 -2.28
N SER A 109 4.56 4.89 -1.06
CA SER A 109 3.54 5.57 -0.29
C SER A 109 3.80 7.05 -0.07
N PHE A 110 5.06 7.47 0.07
CA PHE A 110 5.38 8.89 0.29
C PHE A 110 5.11 9.72 -0.96
N THR A 111 5.50 9.22 -2.14
CA THR A 111 5.23 9.87 -3.43
C THR A 111 3.75 9.80 -3.81
N GLU A 112 3.10 8.66 -3.59
CA GLU A 112 1.63 8.55 -3.73
C GLU A 112 0.90 9.56 -2.82
N GLY A 113 1.46 9.81 -1.63
CA GLY A 113 0.84 10.62 -0.58
C GLY A 113 -0.39 9.92 -0.02
N LEU A 114 -0.20 8.72 0.52
CA LEU A 114 -1.24 7.97 1.22
C LEU A 114 -1.89 8.82 2.33
N GLY A 115 -3.21 8.74 2.44
CA GLY A 115 -3.96 9.41 3.50
C GLY A 115 -4.36 10.86 3.23
N VAL A 116 -3.95 11.46 2.11
CA VAL A 116 -4.27 12.86 1.76
C VAL A 116 -4.68 13.01 0.29
N ARG A 117 -5.32 14.12 -0.07
CA ARG A 117 -5.66 14.42 -1.47
C ARG A 117 -4.40 14.76 -2.27
N HIS A 118 -4.48 14.72 -3.61
CA HIS A 118 -3.33 15.00 -4.48
C HIS A 118 -2.70 16.36 -4.18
N GLU A 119 -3.53 17.38 -4.03
CA GLU A 119 -3.16 18.78 -3.77
C GLU A 119 -2.41 18.98 -2.45
N GLU A 120 -2.56 18.03 -1.51
CA GLU A 120 -1.93 18.05 -0.19
C GLU A 120 -0.62 17.22 -0.16
N THR A 121 -0.33 16.48 -1.23
CA THR A 121 0.95 15.76 -1.36
C THR A 121 2.07 16.72 -1.72
N PHE A 122 3.33 16.36 -1.43
CA PHE A 122 4.45 17.18 -1.89
C PHE A 122 4.48 17.31 -3.43
N VAL A 123 4.04 16.28 -4.16
CA VAL A 123 3.95 16.30 -5.62
C VAL A 123 2.92 17.33 -6.09
N GLY A 124 1.72 17.32 -5.51
CA GLY A 124 0.67 18.30 -5.83
C GLY A 124 1.01 19.72 -5.38
N ILE A 125 1.73 19.88 -4.26
CA ILE A 125 2.25 21.18 -3.83
C ILE A 125 3.27 21.72 -4.84
N ILE A 126 4.16 20.86 -5.37
CA ILE A 126 5.13 21.26 -6.41
C ILE A 126 4.39 21.59 -7.72
N GLU A 127 3.44 20.76 -8.15
CA GLU A 127 2.57 21.00 -9.31
C GLU A 127 1.97 22.40 -9.26
N ASP A 128 1.30 22.74 -8.15
CA ASP A 128 0.62 24.03 -8.00
C ASP A 128 1.59 25.20 -7.87
N LYS A 129 2.68 25.07 -7.08
CA LYS A 129 3.63 26.17 -6.87
C LYS A 129 4.49 26.46 -8.10
N LYS A 130 4.82 25.44 -8.89
CA LYS A 130 5.68 25.57 -10.08
C LYS A 130 4.87 25.68 -11.38
N LYS A 131 3.55 25.49 -11.32
CA LYS A 131 2.66 25.50 -12.49
C LYS A 131 3.14 24.52 -13.57
N LEU A 132 3.55 23.34 -13.12
CA LEU A 132 4.03 22.25 -13.97
C LEU A 132 2.92 21.24 -14.19
N ASN A 133 2.94 20.56 -15.32
CA ASN A 133 2.18 19.34 -15.53
C ASN A 133 2.99 18.15 -14.98
N VAL A 134 2.57 17.60 -13.84
CA VAL A 134 3.34 16.55 -13.14
C VAL A 134 2.68 15.18 -13.27
N ALA A 135 3.50 14.14 -13.39
CA ALA A 135 3.04 12.77 -13.25
C ALA A 135 3.36 12.23 -11.86
N ASN A 136 2.37 12.11 -10.97
CA ASN A 136 2.53 11.38 -9.72
C ASN A 136 2.38 9.87 -9.95
N MET A 137 3.49 9.23 -10.32
CA MET A 137 3.56 7.80 -10.61
C MET A 137 3.73 6.94 -9.34
N GLY A 138 3.76 7.55 -8.16
CA GLY A 138 3.96 6.89 -6.88
C GLY A 138 2.82 5.95 -6.51
N VAL A 139 3.16 4.77 -6.00
CA VAL A 139 2.19 3.78 -5.51
C VAL A 139 2.80 3.04 -4.32
N SER A 140 2.07 2.97 -3.22
CA SER A 140 2.47 2.27 -1.99
C SER A 140 2.98 0.85 -2.25
N SER A 141 4.01 0.46 -1.48
CA SER A 141 4.69 -0.84 -1.56
C SER A 141 5.47 -1.09 -2.86
N TYR A 142 5.76 -0.05 -3.64
CA TYR A 142 6.72 -0.16 -4.72
C TYR A 142 8.15 -0.28 -4.22
N SER A 143 8.93 -1.12 -4.90
CA SER A 143 10.38 -1.24 -4.73
C SER A 143 11.12 -0.63 -5.93
N PRO A 144 12.45 -0.40 -5.86
CA PRO A 144 13.22 0.14 -6.97
C PRO A 144 13.06 -0.61 -8.29
N LYS A 145 12.88 -1.94 -8.25
CA LYS A 145 12.62 -2.76 -9.44
C LYS A 145 11.28 -2.40 -10.10
N ILE A 146 10.25 -2.09 -9.31
CA ILE A 146 8.94 -1.68 -9.81
C ILE A 146 9.04 -0.27 -10.40
N TYR A 147 9.79 0.65 -9.78
CA TYR A 147 10.06 1.98 -10.34
C TYR A 147 10.62 1.87 -11.75
N LEU A 148 11.70 1.11 -11.91
CA LEU A 148 12.37 0.90 -13.18
C LEU A 148 11.42 0.32 -14.23
N SER A 149 10.68 -0.72 -13.87
CA SER A 149 9.74 -1.40 -14.78
C SER A 149 8.60 -0.49 -15.23
N LYS A 150 8.07 0.35 -14.33
CA LYS A 150 7.01 1.31 -14.64
C LYS A 150 7.52 2.44 -15.53
N ILE A 151 8.69 3.00 -15.24
CA ILE A 151 9.33 4.04 -16.06
C ILE A 151 9.56 3.50 -17.49
N HIS A 152 10.18 2.32 -17.63
CA HIS A 152 10.38 1.71 -18.95
C HIS A 152 9.06 1.45 -19.69
N HIS A 153 8.02 1.00 -18.98
CA HIS A 153 6.71 0.78 -19.60
C HIS A 153 6.13 2.05 -20.22
N PHE A 154 6.21 3.20 -19.52
CA PHE A 154 5.65 4.45 -20.01
C PHE A 154 6.54 5.13 -21.06
N ILE A 155 7.87 5.18 -20.85
CA ILE A 155 8.81 5.69 -21.86
C ILE A 155 8.72 4.87 -23.14
N GLY A 156 8.65 3.53 -23.04
CA GLY A 156 8.51 2.64 -24.19
C GLY A 156 7.21 2.82 -24.96
N ARG A 157 6.19 3.43 -24.35
CA ARG A 157 4.92 3.81 -25.00
C ARG A 157 4.94 5.24 -25.56
N GLY A 158 6.07 5.93 -25.49
CA GLY A 158 6.23 7.29 -26.00
C GLY A 158 5.87 8.40 -25.01
N MET A 159 5.62 8.07 -23.72
CA MET A 159 5.39 9.08 -22.70
C MET A 159 6.66 9.89 -22.47
N LYS A 160 6.50 11.22 -22.40
CA LYS A 160 7.59 12.17 -22.17
C LYS A 160 7.41 12.85 -20.81
N PHE A 161 8.53 13.02 -20.13
CA PHE A 161 8.66 13.72 -18.86
C PHE A 161 9.84 14.68 -18.94
#